data_AF-A0A4Q3VZT7-F1
#
_entry.id   AF-A0A4Q3VZT7-F1
#
_cell.length_a   1.000
_cell.length_b   1.000
_cell.length_c   1.000
_cell.angle_alpha   90.00
_cell.angle_beta   90.00
_cell.angle_gamma   90.00
#
_symmetry.space_group_name_H-M   'P 1'
#
loop_
_entity.id
_entity.type
_entity.pdbx_description
1 polymer ?
#
loop_
_entity_poly.entity_id
_entity_poly.type
_entity_poly.pdbx_seq_one_letter_code
_entity_poly.pdbx_strand_id
1 'polypeptide(L)' 'MIPFLLSSELEAALAKRTASRDEETRRVVAEAIEDVRQRGDAALLDSARRFDAPGLSSLRVT' A
#
# COMPACT_ATOMS: atom_id res chain seq x y z
N MET A 1 40.41 -5.50 2.70
CA MET A 1 39.30 -5.72 1.74
C MET A 1 38.75 -7.11 2.04
N ILE A 2 37.63 -7.19 2.76
CA ILE A 2 37.04 -8.50 3.12
C ILE A 2 36.19 -8.94 1.92
N PRO A 3 36.46 -10.09 1.29
CA PRO A 3 35.60 -10.60 0.23
C PRO A 3 34.30 -11.05 0.89
N PHE A 4 33.24 -10.28 0.68
CA PHE A 4 31.91 -10.56 1.19
C PHE A 4 31.32 -11.72 0.35
N LEU A 5 31.76 -12.95 0.61
CA LEU A 5 31.07 -14.15 0.15
C LEU A 5 29.80 -14.25 0.99
N LEU A 6 28.70 -13.67 0.50
CA LEU A 6 27.37 -13.92 1.05
C LEU A 6 27.14 -15.43 0.97
N SER A 7 26.81 -16.08 2.09
CA SER A 7 26.36 -17.46 2.02
C SER A 7 25.10 -17.51 1.15
N SER A 8 24.90 -18.61 0.43
CA SER A 8 23.67 -18.80 -0.38
C SER A 8 22.39 -18.62 0.44
N GLU A 9 22.45 -18.91 1.73
CA GLU A 9 21.38 -18.67 2.70
C GLU A 9 21.10 -17.18 2.94
N LEU A 10 22.16 -16.36 3.01
CA LEU A 10 22.04 -14.91 3.17
C LEU A 10 21.55 -14.25 1.88
N GLU A 11 22.01 -14.71 0.72
CA GLU A 11 21.47 -14.27 -0.58
C GLU A 11 19.98 -14.62 -0.70
N ALA A 12 19.59 -15.84 -0.32
CA ALA A 12 18.19 -16.26 -0.34
C ALA A 12 17.30 -15.47 0.65
N ALA A 13 17.85 -15.09 1.80
CA ALA A 13 17.16 -14.27 2.79
C ALA A 13 16.96 -12.83 2.29
N LEU A 14 17.93 -12.25 1.60
CA LEU A 14 17.85 -10.90 1.02
C LEU A 14 17.03 -10.85 -0.29
N ALA A 15 17.08 -11.93 -1.08
CA ALA A 15 16.32 -12.06 -2.33
C ALA A 15 14.84 -12.37 -2.10
N LYS A 16 14.44 -12.75 -0.88
CA LYS A 16 13.04 -12.98 -0.53
C LYS A 16 12.27 -11.66 -0.52
N ARG A 17 11.70 -11.31 -1.67
CA ARG A 17 10.50 -10.46 -1.69
C ARG A 17 9.42 -11.22 -0.90
N THR A 18 8.92 -10.62 0.17
CA THR A 18 7.93 -11.23 1.05
C THR A 18 6.59 -11.35 0.32
N ALA A 19 6.46 -12.33 -0.58
CA ALA A 19 5.28 -12.55 -1.44
C ALA A 19 3.96 -12.65 -0.63
N SER A 20 4.05 -12.99 0.66
CA SER A 20 2.94 -12.96 1.60
C SER A 20 2.28 -11.57 1.77
N ARG A 21 2.98 -10.46 1.48
CA ARG A 21 2.37 -9.12 1.51
C ARG A 21 1.48 -8.86 0.29
N ASP A 22 1.65 -9.59 -0.81
CA ASP A 22 1.03 -9.21 -2.08
C ASP A 22 -0.48 -9.53 -2.12
N GLU A 23 -0.94 -10.66 -1.57
CA GLU A 23 -2.35 -11.06 -1.70
C GLU A 23 -3.29 -10.24 -0.79
N GLU A 24 -2.91 -10.03 0.46
CA GLU A 24 -3.69 -9.16 1.36
C GLU A 24 -3.71 -7.72 0.84
N THR A 25 -2.56 -7.21 0.39
CA THR A 25 -2.48 -5.88 -0.23
C THR A 25 -3.37 -5.81 -1.46
N ARG A 26 -3.32 -6.83 -2.33
CA ARG A 26 -4.17 -6.91 -3.53
C ARG A 26 -5.65 -6.88 -3.17
N ARG A 27 -6.06 -7.64 -2.16
CA ARG A 27 -7.44 -7.67 -1.67
C ARG A 27 -7.87 -6.28 -1.17
N VAL A 28 -7.08 -5.66 -0.29
CA VAL A 28 -7.39 -4.33 0.27
C VAL A 28 -7.45 -3.26 -0.84
N VAL A 29 -6.53 -3.31 -1.80
CA VAL A 29 -6.53 -2.38 -2.95
C VAL A 29 -7.77 -2.61 -3.83
N ALA A 30 -8.14 -3.86 -4.09
CA ALA A 30 -9.34 -4.17 -4.88
C ALA A 30 -10.62 -3.66 -4.20
N GLU A 31 -10.73 -3.84 -2.89
CA GLU A 31 -11.83 -3.30 -2.08
C GLU A 31 -11.88 -1.76 -2.16
N ALA A 32 -10.74 -1.07 -2.02
CA ALA A 32 -10.67 0.38 -2.12
C ALA A 32 -11.04 0.91 -3.52
N ILE A 33 -10.59 0.24 -4.60
CA ILE A 33 -10.95 0.59 -5.98
C ILE A 33 -12.45 0.43 -6.19
N GLU A 34 -13.04 -0.67 -5.72
CA GLU A 34 -14.46 -0.93 -5.90
C GLU A 34 -15.32 0.06 -5.12
N ASP A 35 -14.90 0.43 -3.91
CA ASP A 35 -15.56 1.46 -3.11
C ASP A 35 -15.57 2.84 -3.82
N VAL A 36 -14.45 3.22 -4.43
CA VAL A 36 -14.36 4.44 -5.25
C VAL A 36 -15.23 4.34 -6.51
N ARG A 37 -15.34 3.17 -7.15
CA ARG A 37 -16.26 3.01 -8.29
C ARG A 37 -17.72 3.19 -7.91
N GLN A 38 -18.11 2.74 -6.72
CA GLN A 38 -19.50 2.79 -6.26
C GLN A 38 -19.89 4.15 -5.69
N ARG A 39 -18.98 4.82 -4.97
CA ARG A 39 -19.29 6.05 -4.21
C ARG A 39 -18.56 7.31 -4.71
N GLY A 40 -17.60 7.17 -5.62
CA GLY A 40 -16.81 8.27 -6.17
C GLY A 40 -16.09 9.08 -5.09
N ASP A 41 -16.23 10.41 -5.18
CA ASP A 41 -15.56 11.38 -4.30
C ASP A 41 -15.84 11.17 -2.80
N ALA A 42 -17.00 10.60 -2.45
CA ALA A 42 -17.33 10.30 -1.06
C ALA A 42 -16.36 9.27 -0.45
N ALA A 43 -15.99 8.23 -1.21
CA ALA A 43 -15.01 7.25 -0.75
C ALA A 43 -13.60 7.85 -0.61
N LEU A 44 -13.22 8.75 -1.52
CA LEU A 44 -11.94 9.44 -1.46
C LEU A 44 -11.85 10.34 -0.22
N LEU A 45 -12.92 11.11 0.07
CA LEU A 45 -12.97 11.97 1.24
C LEU A 45 -12.94 11.16 2.55
N ASP A 46 -13.67 10.05 2.63
CA ASP A 46 -13.66 9.19 3.82
C ASP A 46 -12.27 8.58 4.07
N SER A 47 -11.61 8.10 2.99
CA SER A 47 -10.24 7.58 3.08
C SER A 47 -9.26 8.66 3.55
N ALA A 48 -9.32 9.85 2.94
CA ALA A 48 -8.43 10.95 3.29
C ALA A 48 -8.64 11.43 4.74
N ARG A 49 -9.88 11.48 5.22
CA ARG A 49 -10.16 11.81 6.63
C ARG A 49 -9.58 10.79 7.60
N ARG A 50 -9.57 9.52 7.21
CA ARG A 50 -9.09 8.43 8.06
C ARG A 50 -7.57 8.43 8.21
N PHE A 51 -6.84 8.69 7.13
CA PHE A 51 -5.39 8.46 7.09
C PHE A 51 -4.56 9.74 7.04
N ASP A 52 -5.08 10.83 6.44
CA ASP A 52 -4.29 12.02 6.13
C ASP A 52 -4.75 13.26 6.91
N ALA A 53 -6.04 13.60 6.82
CA ALA A 53 -6.57 14.86 7.32
C ALA A 53 -8.05 14.74 7.76
N PRO A 54 -8.34 14.53 9.07
CA PRO A 54 -9.70 14.30 9.58
C PRO A 54 -10.75 15.36 9.23
N GLY A 55 -10.31 16.60 8.98
CA GLY A 55 -11.18 17.72 8.61
C GLY A 55 -11.37 17.94 7.12
N LEU A 56 -10.83 17.07 6.24
CA LEU A 56 -10.89 17.30 4.80
C LEU A 56 -12.34 17.31 4.29
N SER A 57 -12.75 18.40 3.65
CA SER A 57 -14.11 18.60 3.12
C SER A 57 -14.16 18.80 1.61
N SER A 58 -13.02 19.05 0.97
CA SER A 58 -12.89 19.25 -0.48
C SER A 58 -11.68 18.50 -1.02
N LEU A 59 -11.83 17.89 -2.19
CA LEU A 59 -10.73 17.31 -2.96
C LEU A 59 -10.00 18.35 -3.82
N ARG A 60 -10.67 19.45 -4.16
CA ARG A 60 -10.11 20.50 -5.00
C ARG A 60 -9.46 21.56 -4.12
N VAL A 61 -8.23 21.91 -4.46
CA VAL A 61 -7.51 23.07 -3.92
C VAL A 61 -8.07 24.34 -4.57
N THR A 62 -8.43 25.32 -3.75
CA THR A 62 -8.96 26.63 -4.16
C THR A 62 -8.05 27.75 -3.70
#